data_AF-A0A7V1L3X1-F1
#
_entry.id   AF-A0A7V1L3X1-F1
#
_cell.length_a   1.000
_cell.length_b   1.000
_cell.length_c   1.000
_cell.angle_alpha   90.00
_cell.angle_beta   90.00
_cell.angle_gamma   90.00
#
_symmetry.space_group_name_H-M   'P 1'
#
loop_
_entity.id
_entity.type
_entity.pdbx_description
1 polymer ?
#
loop_
_entity_poly.entity_id
_entity_poly.type
_entity_poly.pdbx_seq_one_letter_code
_entity_poly.pdbx_strand_id
1 'polypeptide(L)'
;MEDGFFIIGVFVFMFILWLATGGPTHPLSFAGPVLHTTISSGGNARYNGSGAFRVSYFPSTNKKQSTPRASNEQIEQKISQVSRQVHELSNGVSNAVLFGTPSPYKGEVFLNHFVWGAGSSNPNREYVVLHVSSDAPHSVDISGWSLESGTTGKKAIIPKGTEVPRSGIINAGAPIIISPGDKAIISSGQSPIGASFEENVCTGYLAQYQSFYPQLPRICPTPESELRKFYRPQPYSRDLACITKVQNIQRCTLVGTIPQGLTTSCSTLLTTYMNYNGCTNAHEHDMGFLGDTWRVYLGRTNNMWRARYETVKLLDAHGKTVDMFSY
;
A
#
# COMPACT_ATOMS: atom_id res chain seq x y z
N MET A 1 -29.53 -26.66 -32.70
CA MET A 1 -30.58 -25.63 -32.74
C MET A 1 -31.63 -25.81 -31.62
N GLU A 2 -31.47 -26.79 -30.71
CA GLU A 2 -32.48 -27.07 -29.68
C GLU A 2 -32.20 -26.38 -28.32
N ASP A 3 -30.95 -26.02 -28.00
CA ASP A 3 -30.60 -25.38 -26.72
C ASP A 3 -31.05 -23.92 -26.58
N GLY A 4 -31.20 -23.21 -27.71
CA GLY A 4 -31.61 -21.81 -27.70
C GLY A 4 -33.05 -21.60 -27.21
N PHE A 5 -33.94 -22.54 -27.51
CA PHE A 5 -35.34 -22.47 -27.08
C PHE A 5 -35.50 -22.74 -25.58
N PHE A 6 -34.64 -23.58 -25.00
CA PHE A 6 -34.64 -23.83 -23.56
C PHE A 6 -34.29 -22.57 -22.75
N ILE A 7 -33.23 -21.85 -23.15
CA ILE A 7 -32.80 -20.63 -22.47
C ILE A 7 -33.89 -19.54 -22.54
N ILE A 8 -34.50 -19.35 -23.70
CA ILE A 8 -35.60 -18.39 -23.87
C ILE A 8 -36.80 -18.79 -23.00
N GLY A 9 -37.11 -20.10 -22.91
CA GLY A 9 -38.17 -20.61 -22.03
C GLY A 9 -37.96 -20.28 -20.56
N VAL A 10 -36.72 -20.39 -20.05
CA VAL A 10 -36.39 -20.07 -18.65
C VAL A 10 -36.58 -18.58 -18.35
N PHE A 11 -36.17 -17.68 -19.25
CA PHE A 11 -36.35 -16.25 -19.05
C PHE A 11 -37.82 -15.82 -19.08
N VAL A 12 -38.61 -16.39 -19.99
CA VAL A 12 -40.05 -16.15 -20.04
C VAL A 12 -40.74 -16.65 -18.77
N PHE A 13 -40.36 -17.84 -18.28
CA PHE A 13 -40.90 -18.39 -17.04
C PHE A 13 -40.58 -17.53 -15.82
N MET A 14 -39.33 -17.08 -15.64
CA MET A 14 -38.96 -16.18 -14.54
C MET A 14 -39.69 -14.83 -14.61
N PHE A 15 -39.92 -14.30 -15.81
CA PHE A 15 -40.64 -13.04 -15.99
C PHE A 15 -42.13 -13.17 -15.61
N ILE A 16 -42.77 -14.29 -15.98
CA ILE A 16 -44.16 -14.59 -15.57
C ILE A 16 -44.23 -14.78 -14.06
N LEU A 17 -43.26 -15.49 -13.47
CA LEU A 17 -43.22 -15.71 -12.03
C LEU A 17 -43.03 -14.40 -11.27
N TRP A 18 -42.17 -13.51 -11.77
CA TRP A 18 -41.98 -12.15 -11.25
C TRP A 18 -43.24 -11.28 -11.32
N LEU A 19 -44.00 -11.35 -12.43
CA LEU A 19 -45.30 -10.69 -12.56
C LEU A 19 -46.34 -11.26 -11.58
N ALA A 20 -46.39 -12.59 -11.41
CA ALA A 20 -47.33 -13.25 -10.51
C ALA A 20 -47.04 -12.97 -9.03
N THR A 21 -45.77 -12.78 -8.65
CA THR A 21 -45.37 -12.38 -7.29
C THR A 21 -45.47 -10.88 -7.03
N GLY A 22 -46.11 -10.12 -7.92
CA GLY A 22 -46.52 -8.74 -7.68
C GLY A 22 -45.66 -7.65 -8.32
N GLY A 23 -44.77 -8.00 -9.25
CA GLY A 23 -44.18 -7.11 -10.25
C GLY A 23 -43.61 -5.78 -9.70
N PRO A 24 -43.66 -4.68 -10.48
CA PRO A 24 -43.05 -3.40 -10.13
C PRO A 24 -43.86 -2.56 -9.12
N THR A 25 -45.00 -3.06 -8.63
CA THR A 25 -45.89 -2.36 -7.69
C THR A 25 -45.74 -2.82 -6.24
N HIS A 26 -44.78 -3.70 -5.92
CA HIS A 26 -44.49 -4.07 -4.54
C HIS A 26 -43.70 -2.94 -3.83
N PRO A 27 -44.19 -2.37 -2.70
CA PRO A 27 -43.54 -1.26 -1.99
C PRO A 27 -42.21 -1.63 -1.29
N LEU A 28 -41.75 -2.87 -1.42
CA LEU A 28 -40.47 -3.34 -0.84
C LEU A 28 -39.24 -2.92 -1.64
N SER A 29 -39.41 -2.38 -2.87
CA SER A 29 -38.31 -1.84 -3.69
C SER A 29 -38.03 -0.34 -3.45
N PHE A 30 -38.80 0.33 -2.59
CA PHE A 30 -38.58 1.74 -2.19
C PHE A 30 -38.30 1.93 -0.69
N ALA A 31 -38.24 0.86 0.09
CA ALA A 31 -37.88 0.92 1.49
C ALA A 31 -36.35 0.98 1.65
N GLY A 32 -35.78 2.19 1.50
CA GLY A 32 -34.49 2.51 2.10
C GLY A 32 -34.54 2.31 3.63
N PRO A 33 -33.38 2.19 4.30
CA PRO A 33 -33.33 1.91 5.73
C PRO A 33 -34.10 2.99 6.53
N VAL A 34 -35.21 2.60 7.12
CA VAL A 34 -36.01 3.45 8.01
C VAL A 34 -35.27 3.51 9.34
N LEU A 35 -34.52 4.60 9.56
CA LEU A 35 -34.06 4.95 10.90
C LEU A 35 -35.28 5.34 11.73
N HIS A 36 -35.70 4.46 12.64
CA HIS A 36 -36.64 4.81 13.69
C HIS A 36 -35.99 5.82 14.63
N THR A 37 -36.23 7.12 14.42
CA THR A 37 -35.96 8.12 15.45
C THR A 37 -37.17 8.20 16.37
N THR A 38 -37.10 7.50 17.51
CA THR A 38 -37.97 7.79 18.66
C THR A 38 -37.61 9.17 19.21
N ILE A 39 -38.16 10.22 18.59
CA ILE A 39 -38.21 11.56 19.17
C ILE A 39 -39.62 11.74 19.73
N SER A 40 -39.73 11.55 21.04
CA SER A 40 -40.84 12.02 21.86
C SER A 40 -40.91 13.55 21.75
N SER A 41 -41.72 14.06 20.82
CA SER A 41 -42.04 15.48 20.70
C SER A 41 -43.11 15.87 21.72
N GLY A 42 -42.67 16.37 22.87
CA GLY A 42 -43.42 17.31 23.67
C GLY A 42 -42.99 18.71 23.27
N GLY A 43 -43.74 19.38 22.39
CA GLY A 43 -43.36 20.72 21.94
C GLY A 43 -44.23 21.31 20.83
N ASN A 44 -45.44 21.76 21.21
CA ASN A 44 -46.27 22.80 20.59
C ASN A 44 -45.89 23.30 19.19
N ALA A 45 -46.46 22.68 18.16
CA ALA A 45 -46.65 23.33 16.86
C ALA A 45 -47.96 24.14 16.90
N ARG A 46 -47.85 25.48 16.90
CA ARG A 46 -48.99 26.36 16.64
C ARG A 46 -49.33 26.27 15.15
N TYR A 47 -50.46 25.66 14.83
CA TYR A 47 -51.15 25.84 13.56
C TYR A 47 -52.53 26.43 13.84
N ASN A 48 -52.79 27.62 13.28
CA ASN A 48 -54.10 28.23 13.20
C ASN A 48 -54.97 27.38 12.27
N GLY A 49 -56.02 26.78 12.83
CA GLY A 49 -57.04 26.04 12.08
C GLY A 49 -58.27 25.91 12.95
N SER A 50 -59.30 26.68 12.60
CA SER A 50 -60.61 26.70 13.24
C SER A 50 -61.29 25.33 13.16
N GLY A 51 -61.42 24.66 14.31
CA GLY A 51 -62.25 23.47 14.49
C GLY A 51 -62.68 23.38 15.94
N ALA A 52 -63.97 23.60 16.20
CA ALA A 52 -64.55 23.59 17.54
C ALA A 52 -64.53 22.17 18.12
N PHE A 53 -63.83 21.97 19.24
CA PHE A 53 -63.91 20.75 20.04
C PHE A 53 -64.39 21.08 21.45
N ARG A 54 -65.42 20.34 21.91
CA ARG A 54 -66.09 20.55 23.19
C ARG A 54 -65.17 20.14 24.35
N VAL A 55 -65.05 21.02 25.34
CA VAL A 55 -64.30 20.82 26.58
C VAL A 55 -65.15 20.03 27.56
N SER A 56 -64.69 18.83 27.94
CA SER A 56 -65.19 18.11 29.11
C SER A 56 -64.40 18.55 30.34
N TYR A 57 -65.14 19.03 31.35
CA TYR A 57 -64.66 19.52 32.64
C TYR A 57 -64.06 18.36 33.44
N PHE A 58 -62.75 18.38 33.70
CA PHE A 58 -62.09 17.52 34.70
C PHE A 58 -61.59 18.38 35.86
N PRO A 59 -61.80 17.96 37.12
CA PRO A 59 -61.44 18.76 38.28
C PRO A 59 -59.91 18.80 38.46
N SER A 60 -59.44 20.03 38.66
CA SER A 60 -58.06 20.39 38.97
C SER A 60 -57.60 19.76 40.28
N THR A 61 -56.63 18.84 40.21
CA THR A 61 -55.70 18.59 41.31
C THR A 61 -54.42 19.36 41.05
N ASN A 62 -54.21 20.43 41.81
CA ASN A 62 -52.96 21.19 41.86
C ASN A 62 -51.79 20.29 42.31
N LYS A 63 -51.08 19.68 41.36
CA LYS A 63 -49.67 19.33 41.55
C LYS A 63 -48.84 20.28 40.72
N LYS A 64 -48.14 21.20 41.40
CA LYS A 64 -47.02 21.96 40.84
C LYS A 64 -45.96 20.95 40.41
N GLN A 65 -46.05 20.45 39.19
CA GLN A 65 -44.99 19.70 38.56
C GLN A 65 -44.03 20.72 37.97
N SER A 66 -42.98 21.01 38.73
CA SER A 66 -41.83 21.77 38.28
C SER A 66 -41.22 21.06 37.07
N THR A 67 -41.49 21.57 35.87
CA THR A 67 -40.67 21.27 34.70
C THR A 67 -39.24 21.72 35.01
N PRO A 68 -38.22 20.85 34.91
CA PRO A 68 -36.85 21.31 35.02
C PRO A 68 -36.59 22.24 33.83
N ARG A 69 -36.40 23.52 34.12
CA ARG A 69 -35.89 24.49 33.16
C ARG A 69 -34.46 24.06 32.84
N ALA A 70 -34.29 23.29 31.77
CA ALA A 70 -32.97 23.00 31.23
C ALA A 70 -32.26 24.35 31.07
N SER A 71 -31.12 24.52 31.74
CA SER A 71 -30.37 25.76 31.62
C SER A 71 -29.96 25.93 30.16
N ASN A 72 -29.94 27.17 29.66
CA ASN A 72 -29.49 27.44 28.29
C ASN A 72 -28.10 26.83 28.02
N GLU A 73 -27.26 26.70 29.06
CA GLU A 73 -25.97 26.00 29.02
C GLU A 73 -26.08 24.51 28.67
N GLN A 74 -27.09 23.78 29.17
CA GLN A 74 -27.31 22.37 28.83
C GLN A 74 -27.75 22.19 27.37
N ILE A 75 -28.44 23.18 26.81
CA ILE A 75 -28.86 23.19 25.41
C ILE A 75 -27.65 23.50 24.51
N GLU A 76 -26.82 24.48 24.87
CA GLU A 76 -25.59 24.82 24.14
C GLU A 76 -24.58 23.67 24.15
N GLN A 77 -24.40 22.98 25.27
CA GLN A 77 -23.54 21.80 25.35
C GLN A 77 -24.01 20.69 24.40
N LYS A 78 -25.31 20.41 24.35
CA LYS A 78 -25.87 19.40 23.43
C LYS A 78 -25.73 19.83 21.96
N ILE A 79 -25.94 21.10 21.63
CA ILE A 79 -25.72 21.63 20.27
C ILE A 79 -24.25 21.46 19.86
N SER A 80 -23.29 21.73 20.77
CA SER A 80 -21.86 21.54 20.51
C SER A 80 -21.46 20.08 20.28
N GLN A 81 -22.15 19.13 20.93
CA GLN A 81 -21.92 17.70 20.77
C GLN A 81 -22.49 17.20 19.45
N VAL A 82 -23.71 17.62 19.10
CA VAL A 82 -24.34 17.28 17.82
C VAL A 82 -23.56 17.87 16.65
N SER A 83 -23.08 19.11 16.77
CA SER A 83 -22.25 19.74 15.72
C SER A 83 -20.94 18.96 15.49
N ARG A 84 -20.28 18.51 16.56
CA ARG A 84 -19.10 17.63 16.47
C ARG A 84 -19.41 16.30 15.77
N GLN A 85 -20.52 15.65 16.15
CA GLN A 85 -20.94 14.39 15.52
C GLN A 85 -21.28 14.56 14.03
N VAL A 86 -21.96 15.65 13.66
CA VAL A 86 -22.27 15.96 12.25
C VAL A 86 -20.99 16.19 11.46
N HIS A 87 -20.01 16.90 12.02
CA HIS A 87 -18.72 17.14 11.38
C HIS A 87 -17.91 15.84 11.22
N GLU A 88 -17.89 14.98 12.23
CA GLU A 88 -17.25 13.65 12.16
C GLU A 88 -17.91 12.75 11.11
N LEU A 89 -19.25 12.73 11.06
CA LEU A 89 -20.00 11.94 10.10
C LEU A 89 -19.79 12.47 8.67
N SER A 90 -19.80 13.79 8.48
CA SER A 90 -19.51 14.43 7.19
C SER A 90 -18.11 14.05 6.72
N ASN A 91 -17.10 14.12 7.59
CA ASN A 91 -15.74 13.72 7.26
C ASN A 91 -15.63 12.22 6.94
N GLY A 92 -16.32 11.37 7.70
CA GLY A 92 -16.38 9.93 7.45
C GLY A 92 -16.99 9.60 6.09
N VAL A 93 -18.09 10.27 5.72
CA VAL A 93 -18.74 10.12 4.41
C VAL A 93 -17.84 10.63 3.29
N SER A 94 -17.24 11.81 3.43
CA SER A 94 -16.30 12.35 2.43
C SER A 94 -15.11 11.41 2.21
N ASN A 95 -14.53 10.88 3.28
CA ASN A 95 -13.43 9.90 3.18
C ASN A 95 -13.87 8.60 2.52
N ALA A 96 -15.06 8.08 2.84
CA ALA A 96 -15.60 6.88 2.20
C ALA A 96 -15.86 7.09 0.69
N VAL A 97 -16.38 8.26 0.30
CA VAL A 97 -16.60 8.63 -1.09
C VAL A 97 -15.27 8.75 -1.84
N LEU A 98 -14.24 9.38 -1.24
CA LEU A 98 -12.91 9.49 -1.83
C LEU A 98 -12.21 8.14 -1.96
N PHE A 99 -12.39 7.25 -0.97
CA PHE A 99 -11.84 5.91 -0.97
C PHE A 99 -12.46 5.03 -2.06
N GLY A 100 -13.76 5.18 -2.34
CA GLY A 100 -14.43 4.42 -3.40
C GLY A 100 -14.57 2.94 -3.07
N THR A 101 -14.50 2.09 -4.09
CA THR A 101 -14.72 0.63 -3.92
C THR A 101 -13.47 0.00 -3.28
N PRO A 102 -13.59 -0.66 -2.11
CA PRO A 102 -12.45 -1.30 -1.46
C PRO A 102 -11.97 -2.54 -2.22
N SER A 103 -10.65 -2.70 -2.26
CA SER A 103 -9.97 -3.91 -2.73
C SER A 103 -10.04 -5.03 -1.66
N PRO A 104 -9.99 -6.31 -2.05
CA PRO A 104 -9.79 -7.42 -1.11
C PRO A 104 -8.55 -7.27 -0.22
N TYR A 105 -7.51 -6.58 -0.70
CA TYR A 105 -6.25 -6.36 0.04
C TYR A 105 -6.33 -5.22 1.07
N LYS A 106 -7.49 -4.57 1.21
CA LYS A 106 -7.69 -3.52 2.21
C LYS A 106 -7.53 -4.09 3.61
N GLY A 107 -6.66 -3.51 4.41
CA GLY A 107 -6.35 -3.99 5.76
C GLY A 107 -5.25 -5.04 5.81
N GLU A 108 -4.75 -5.48 4.66
CA GLU A 108 -3.58 -6.37 4.54
C GLU A 108 -2.37 -5.61 4.01
N VAL A 109 -2.58 -4.70 3.04
CA VAL A 109 -1.53 -3.89 2.44
C VAL A 109 -1.75 -2.42 2.73
N PHE A 110 -0.68 -1.74 3.15
CA PHE A 110 -0.74 -0.38 3.65
C PHE A 110 0.40 0.47 3.10
N LEU A 111 0.13 1.76 2.91
CA LEU A 111 1.16 2.76 2.71
C LEU A 111 1.64 3.27 4.06
N ASN A 112 2.87 3.77 4.13
CA ASN A 112 3.42 4.45 5.31
C ASN A 112 2.79 5.84 5.58
N HIS A 113 1.77 6.21 4.82
CA HIS A 113 1.03 7.48 4.87
C HIS A 113 1.93 8.72 4.82
N PHE A 114 3.05 8.62 4.10
CA PHE A 114 3.97 9.72 3.89
C PHE A 114 4.73 9.58 2.57
N VAL A 115 4.83 10.68 1.83
CA VAL A 115 5.62 10.77 0.61
C VAL A 115 6.95 11.47 0.88
N TRP A 116 8.04 10.75 0.69
CA TRP A 116 9.38 11.35 0.74
C TRP A 116 9.65 12.12 -0.54
N GLY A 117 10.25 13.30 -0.42
CA GLY A 117 10.61 14.13 -1.58
C GLY A 117 9.41 14.69 -2.36
N ALA A 118 8.21 14.72 -1.75
CA ALA A 118 7.01 15.27 -2.36
C ALA A 118 7.23 16.72 -2.86
N GLY A 119 6.84 16.99 -4.09
CA GLY A 119 7.05 18.30 -4.73
C GLY A 119 8.51 18.67 -5.00
N SER A 120 9.45 17.73 -4.89
CA SER A 120 10.82 17.92 -5.37
C SER A 120 10.82 18.22 -6.88
N SER A 121 11.93 18.72 -7.43
CA SER A 121 12.14 18.76 -8.88
C SER A 121 12.66 17.43 -9.43
N ASN A 122 13.22 16.55 -8.57
CA ASN A 122 13.84 15.30 -8.98
C ASN A 122 12.97 14.08 -8.62
N PRO A 123 12.36 13.39 -9.60
CA PRO A 123 11.49 12.23 -9.34
C PRO A 123 12.24 11.03 -8.77
N ASN A 124 13.56 10.94 -8.96
CA ASN A 124 14.37 9.88 -8.36
C ASN A 124 14.50 10.04 -6.83
N ARG A 125 14.12 11.20 -6.28
CA ARG A 125 14.09 11.46 -4.84
C ARG A 125 12.69 11.39 -4.23
N GLU A 126 11.70 11.07 -5.04
CA GLU A 126 10.31 10.99 -4.63
C GLU A 126 9.92 9.52 -4.48
N TYR A 127 9.47 9.10 -3.30
CA TYR A 127 9.04 7.72 -3.06
C TYR A 127 8.01 7.58 -1.95
N VAL A 128 7.27 6.47 -2.00
CA VAL A 128 6.38 5.99 -0.94
C VAL A 128 6.80 4.59 -0.50
N VAL A 129 6.41 4.19 0.71
CA VAL A 129 6.67 2.84 1.20
C VAL A 129 5.36 2.11 1.38
N LEU A 130 5.26 0.95 0.75
CA LEU A 130 4.18 -0.01 0.90
C LEU A 130 4.68 -1.14 1.81
N HIS A 131 3.87 -1.59 2.74
CA HIS A 131 4.15 -2.77 3.55
C HIS A 131 2.95 -3.71 3.57
N VAL A 132 3.23 -5.01 3.66
CA VAL A 132 2.23 -6.05 3.86
C VAL A 132 2.22 -6.42 5.33
N SER A 133 1.04 -6.48 5.94
CA SER A 133 0.87 -6.88 7.33
C SER A 133 1.52 -8.25 7.58
N SER A 134 2.18 -8.41 8.72
CA SER A 134 2.68 -9.72 9.16
C SER A 134 1.56 -10.75 9.35
N ASP A 135 0.34 -10.27 9.60
CA ASP A 135 -0.86 -11.10 9.79
C ASP A 135 -1.60 -11.40 8.48
N ALA A 136 -1.07 -10.95 7.33
CA ALA A 136 -1.66 -11.24 6.04
C ALA A 136 -1.61 -12.76 5.75
N PRO A 137 -2.68 -13.36 5.19
CA PRO A 137 -2.77 -14.81 5.04
C PRO A 137 -1.79 -15.36 3.99
N HIS A 138 -1.48 -14.58 2.96
CA HIS A 138 -0.68 -14.99 1.81
C HIS A 138 0.17 -13.82 1.28
N SER A 139 1.20 -14.13 0.50
CA SER A 139 1.98 -13.13 -0.24
C SER A 139 1.11 -12.45 -1.32
N VAL A 140 1.42 -11.20 -1.61
CA VAL A 140 0.62 -10.35 -2.51
C VAL A 140 1.42 -9.96 -3.75
N ASP A 141 0.88 -10.23 -4.94
CA ASP A 141 1.41 -9.70 -6.20
C ASP A 141 0.91 -8.27 -6.42
N ILE A 142 1.83 -7.30 -6.34
CA ILE A 142 1.55 -5.88 -6.54
C ILE A 142 1.82 -5.42 -7.98
N SER A 143 2.20 -6.33 -8.88
CA SER A 143 2.44 -6.00 -10.28
C SER A 143 1.16 -5.53 -10.95
N GLY A 144 1.23 -4.45 -11.73
CA GLY A 144 0.07 -3.91 -12.42
C GLY A 144 -0.90 -3.12 -11.51
N TRP A 145 -0.66 -3.09 -10.19
CA TRP A 145 -1.31 -2.12 -9.31
C TRP A 145 -0.89 -0.71 -9.71
N SER A 146 -1.59 0.30 -9.22
CA SER A 146 -1.27 1.68 -9.57
C SER A 146 -1.31 2.61 -8.38
N LEU A 147 -0.40 3.57 -8.41
CA LEU A 147 -0.46 4.74 -7.56
C LEU A 147 -1.16 5.85 -8.35
N GLU A 148 -2.01 6.61 -7.67
CA GLU A 148 -2.76 7.71 -8.27
C GLU A 148 -2.83 8.92 -7.34
N SER A 149 -2.57 10.11 -7.89
CA SER A 149 -2.81 11.39 -7.23
C SER A 149 -4.28 11.76 -7.39
N GLY A 150 -5.01 11.75 -6.29
CA GLY A 150 -6.40 12.22 -6.24
C GLY A 150 -6.53 13.72 -6.55
N THR A 151 -5.47 14.50 -6.39
CA THR A 151 -5.50 15.95 -6.64
C THR A 151 -5.15 16.30 -8.10
N THR A 152 -4.19 15.60 -8.72
CA THR A 152 -3.71 15.93 -10.08
C THR A 152 -4.19 14.94 -11.15
N GLY A 153 -4.73 13.79 -10.76
CA GLY A 153 -5.06 12.69 -11.66
C GLY A 153 -3.84 11.96 -12.23
N LYS A 154 -2.61 12.31 -11.80
CA LYS A 154 -1.41 11.59 -12.23
C LYS A 154 -1.47 10.16 -11.73
N LYS A 155 -1.33 9.22 -12.67
CA LYS A 155 -1.34 7.79 -12.41
C LYS A 155 -0.05 7.14 -12.89
N ALA A 156 0.40 6.12 -12.17
CA ALA A 156 1.55 5.31 -12.53
C ALA A 156 1.29 3.86 -12.14
N ILE A 157 1.61 2.94 -13.06
CA ILE A 157 1.44 1.50 -12.87
C ILE A 157 2.75 0.95 -12.31
N ILE A 158 2.64 0.10 -11.29
CA ILE A 158 3.75 -0.67 -10.74
C ILE A 158 4.19 -1.69 -11.80
N PRO A 159 5.42 -1.58 -12.34
CA PRO A 159 5.89 -2.51 -13.35
C PRO A 159 6.23 -3.86 -12.71
N LYS A 160 6.59 -4.82 -13.56
CA LYS A 160 7.30 -6.03 -13.14
C LYS A 160 8.69 -5.69 -12.61
N GLY A 161 9.29 -6.61 -11.85
CA GLY A 161 10.63 -6.46 -11.30
C GLY A 161 11.48 -7.71 -11.48
N THR A 162 12.68 -7.73 -10.92
CA THR A 162 13.61 -8.85 -10.98
C THR A 162 14.03 -9.25 -9.58
N GLU A 163 13.69 -10.46 -9.18
CA GLU A 163 14.01 -11.04 -7.87
C GLU A 163 15.54 -11.08 -7.64
N VAL A 164 16.29 -11.57 -8.63
CA VAL A 164 17.76 -11.64 -8.59
C VAL A 164 18.34 -10.83 -9.76
N PRO A 165 18.56 -9.51 -9.61
CA PRO A 165 19.09 -8.73 -10.70
C PRO A 165 20.56 -9.10 -10.97
N ARG A 166 21.03 -8.77 -12.16
CA ARG A 166 22.41 -8.96 -12.62
C ARG A 166 22.91 -7.66 -13.24
N SER A 167 24.17 -7.32 -12.95
CA SER A 167 24.82 -6.13 -13.48
C SER A 167 25.36 -6.38 -14.89
N GLY A 168 25.16 -5.43 -15.81
CA GLY A 168 25.70 -5.47 -17.17
C GLY A 168 24.84 -6.22 -18.21
N ILE A 169 23.65 -6.70 -17.82
CA ILE A 169 22.68 -7.32 -18.74
C ILE A 169 21.29 -6.72 -18.56
N ILE A 170 20.39 -7.00 -19.50
CA ILE A 170 18.96 -6.68 -19.36
C ILE A 170 18.33 -7.71 -18.44
N ASN A 171 17.78 -7.24 -17.32
CA ASN A 171 17.11 -8.10 -16.34
C ASN A 171 15.69 -8.43 -16.81
N ALA A 172 15.30 -9.70 -16.70
CA ALA A 172 13.95 -10.14 -17.07
C ALA A 172 12.93 -9.74 -16.01
N GLY A 173 11.74 -9.31 -16.45
CA GLY A 173 10.66 -8.91 -15.56
C GLY A 173 9.79 -10.09 -15.12
N ALA A 174 9.74 -10.32 -13.81
CA ALA A 174 8.86 -11.21 -13.09
C ALA A 174 7.85 -10.41 -12.23
N PRO A 175 6.76 -11.05 -11.77
CA PRO A 175 5.86 -10.44 -10.82
C PRO A 175 6.57 -10.01 -9.53
N ILE A 176 6.17 -8.87 -8.96
CA ILE A 176 6.63 -8.36 -7.66
C ILE A 176 5.72 -8.91 -6.59
N ILE A 177 6.16 -9.99 -5.95
CA ILE A 177 5.45 -10.69 -4.89
C ILE A 177 6.03 -10.25 -3.55
N ILE A 178 5.19 -9.73 -2.65
CA ILE A 178 5.60 -9.27 -1.32
C ILE A 178 5.02 -10.20 -0.27
N SER A 179 5.88 -10.78 0.57
CA SER A 179 5.43 -11.69 1.63
C SER A 179 4.91 -10.94 2.85
N PRO A 180 4.11 -11.59 3.72
CA PRO A 180 3.68 -10.99 4.97
C PRO A 180 4.86 -10.47 5.81
N GLY A 181 4.82 -9.19 6.21
CA GLY A 181 5.88 -8.51 6.95
C GLY A 181 6.91 -7.78 6.08
N ASP A 182 6.95 -8.06 4.78
CA ASP A 182 7.89 -7.42 3.85
C ASP A 182 7.35 -6.06 3.35
N LYS A 183 8.21 -5.32 2.64
CA LYS A 183 7.89 -3.99 2.13
C LYS A 183 8.41 -3.75 0.71
N ALA A 184 7.80 -2.77 0.04
CA ALA A 184 8.26 -2.21 -1.20
C ALA A 184 8.47 -0.70 -1.07
N ILE A 185 9.65 -0.25 -1.50
CA ILE A 185 9.98 1.17 -1.67
C ILE A 185 9.68 1.52 -3.11
N ILE A 186 8.63 2.30 -3.34
CA ILE A 186 8.15 2.66 -4.67
C ILE A 186 8.58 4.09 -4.99
N SER A 187 9.60 4.22 -5.82
CA SER A 187 10.16 5.48 -6.30
C SER A 187 9.50 5.92 -7.61
N SER A 188 9.15 7.21 -7.71
CA SER A 188 8.55 7.77 -8.93
C SER A 188 9.49 7.71 -10.13
N GLY A 189 10.78 7.89 -9.88
CA GLY A 189 11.82 8.01 -10.89
C GLY A 189 12.21 6.71 -11.61
N GLN A 190 13.30 6.79 -12.36
CA GLN A 190 13.88 5.67 -13.10
C GLN A 190 14.81 4.83 -12.22
N SER A 191 14.87 3.53 -12.48
CA SER A 191 15.81 2.64 -11.80
C SER A 191 17.25 2.91 -12.24
N PRO A 192 18.21 3.06 -11.30
CA PRO A 192 19.63 3.18 -11.63
C PRO A 192 20.20 1.95 -12.39
N ILE A 193 19.55 0.80 -12.29
CA ILE A 193 19.95 -0.44 -12.98
C ILE A 193 18.97 -0.86 -14.10
N GLY A 194 18.02 0.01 -14.43
CA GLY A 194 17.06 -0.23 -15.52
C GLY A 194 15.92 -1.20 -15.20
N ALA A 195 15.81 -1.70 -13.96
CA ALA A 195 14.72 -2.57 -13.52
C ALA A 195 14.35 -2.33 -12.05
N SER A 196 13.10 -2.61 -11.69
CA SER A 196 12.72 -2.84 -10.28
C SER A 196 13.32 -4.15 -9.81
N PHE A 197 13.71 -4.27 -8.54
CA PHE A 197 14.40 -5.46 -8.06
C PHE A 197 14.20 -5.72 -6.57
N GLU A 198 14.42 -6.95 -6.14
CA GLU A 198 14.44 -7.32 -4.73
C GLU A 198 15.84 -7.18 -4.14
N GLU A 199 15.94 -6.64 -2.93
CA GLU A 199 17.21 -6.62 -2.21
C GLU A 199 17.64 -8.03 -1.82
N ASN A 200 18.94 -8.24 -1.72
CA ASN A 200 19.54 -9.50 -1.34
C ASN A 200 20.83 -9.27 -0.56
N VAL A 201 21.44 -10.34 -0.07
CA VAL A 201 22.67 -10.27 0.73
C VAL A 201 23.85 -9.63 -0.01
N CYS A 202 23.80 -9.50 -1.34
CA CYS A 202 24.85 -8.88 -2.16
C CYS A 202 24.55 -7.42 -2.54
N THR A 203 23.36 -6.89 -2.22
CA THR A 203 22.88 -5.58 -2.68
C THR A 203 23.83 -4.42 -2.38
N GLY A 204 24.61 -4.48 -1.30
CA GLY A 204 25.57 -3.42 -1.00
C GLY A 204 26.65 -3.22 -2.08
N TYR A 205 26.94 -4.23 -2.90
CA TYR A 205 27.86 -4.08 -4.04
C TYR A 205 27.26 -3.26 -5.20
N LEU A 206 25.93 -3.20 -5.36
CA LEU A 206 25.27 -2.41 -6.42
C LEU A 206 25.51 -0.91 -6.24
N ALA A 207 25.54 -0.44 -4.99
CA ALA A 207 25.66 0.98 -4.64
C ALA A 207 27.03 1.61 -4.99
N GLN A 208 27.98 0.84 -5.50
CA GLN A 208 29.32 1.35 -5.80
C GLN A 208 29.43 2.08 -7.13
N TYR A 209 28.72 1.60 -8.15
CA TYR A 209 28.75 2.21 -9.49
C TYR A 209 27.53 3.07 -9.78
N GLN A 210 26.47 2.93 -8.96
CA GLN A 210 25.21 3.62 -9.15
C GLN A 210 24.74 4.24 -7.84
N SER A 211 24.09 5.39 -7.95
CA SER A 211 23.50 6.08 -6.80
C SER A 211 22.04 5.71 -6.65
N PHE A 212 21.68 5.20 -5.49
CA PHE A 212 20.30 4.80 -5.16
C PHE A 212 19.71 5.79 -4.16
N TYR A 213 18.43 6.06 -4.34
CA TYR A 213 17.64 6.82 -3.40
C TYR A 213 16.30 6.12 -3.13
N PRO A 214 15.98 5.81 -1.86
CA PRO A 214 16.86 5.82 -0.68
C PRO A 214 18.12 4.99 -0.88
N GLN A 215 19.17 5.28 -0.11
CA GLN A 215 20.42 4.52 -0.19
C GLN A 215 20.16 3.03 0.07
N LEU A 216 20.91 2.18 -0.64
CA LEU A 216 20.87 0.74 -0.41
C LEU A 216 21.55 0.41 0.92
N PRO A 217 21.07 -0.61 1.63
CA PRO A 217 21.73 -1.08 2.83
C PRO A 217 23.12 -1.64 2.47
N ARG A 218 24.10 -1.42 3.35
CA ARG A 218 25.46 -1.95 3.19
C ARG A 218 25.55 -3.41 3.66
N ILE A 219 24.65 -4.25 3.14
CA ILE A 219 24.61 -5.69 3.41
C ILE A 219 25.43 -6.38 2.31
N CYS A 220 26.53 -7.01 2.74
CA CYS A 220 27.38 -7.88 1.93
C CYS A 220 27.99 -8.97 2.82
N PRO A 221 28.29 -10.17 2.30
CA PRO A 221 29.13 -11.14 2.99
C PRO A 221 30.47 -10.53 3.40
N THR A 222 31.09 -11.04 4.48
CA THR A 222 32.37 -10.49 4.91
C THR A 222 33.48 -10.96 3.97
N PRO A 223 34.47 -10.11 3.63
CA PRO A 223 35.60 -10.55 2.81
C PRO A 223 36.26 -11.85 3.31
N GLU A 224 36.34 -12.02 4.63
CA GLU A 224 36.88 -13.22 5.26
C GLU A 224 35.98 -14.46 5.11
N SER A 225 34.64 -14.34 5.18
CA SER A 225 33.75 -15.46 4.88
C SER A 225 33.92 -15.92 3.43
N GLU A 226 34.02 -14.94 2.53
CA GLU A 226 34.14 -15.18 1.09
C GLU A 226 35.47 -15.85 0.73
N LEU A 227 36.57 -15.39 1.31
CA LEU A 227 37.87 -16.04 1.16
C LEU A 227 37.81 -17.52 1.57
N ARG A 228 37.19 -17.83 2.71
CA ARG A 228 37.06 -19.21 3.19
C ARG A 228 36.16 -20.07 2.28
N LYS A 229 35.06 -19.51 1.76
CA LYS A 229 34.13 -20.22 0.86
C LYS A 229 34.80 -20.49 -0.49
N PHE A 230 35.49 -19.50 -1.06
CA PHE A 230 36.14 -19.58 -2.38
C PHE A 230 37.27 -20.61 -2.45
N TYR A 231 38.09 -20.73 -1.41
CA TYR A 231 39.24 -21.65 -1.43
C TYR A 231 38.87 -23.11 -1.11
N ARG A 232 37.65 -23.40 -0.64
CA ARG A 232 37.25 -24.78 -0.32
C ARG A 232 37.30 -25.67 -1.57
N PRO A 233 37.78 -26.93 -1.44
CA PRO A 233 38.18 -27.62 -0.21
C PRO A 233 39.64 -27.37 0.24
N GLN A 234 40.41 -26.58 -0.51
CA GLN A 234 41.83 -26.36 -0.26
C GLN A 234 42.07 -25.38 0.90
N PRO A 235 43.18 -25.54 1.66
CA PRO A 235 43.54 -24.59 2.69
C PRO A 235 44.05 -23.28 2.08
N TYR A 236 43.34 -22.18 2.33
CA TYR A 236 43.73 -20.81 1.93
C TYR A 236 44.97 -20.28 2.70
N SER A 237 45.40 -20.98 3.75
CA SER A 237 46.50 -20.59 4.64
C SER A 237 47.86 -20.45 3.95
N ARG A 238 48.01 -20.97 2.72
CA ARG A 238 49.23 -20.85 1.93
C ARG A 238 49.37 -19.52 1.19
N ASP A 239 48.30 -18.72 1.10
CA ASP A 239 48.31 -17.42 0.43
C ASP A 239 48.21 -16.27 1.44
N LEU A 240 49.31 -16.04 2.18
CA LEU A 240 49.37 -15.01 3.22
C LEU A 240 49.12 -13.61 2.67
N ALA A 241 49.63 -13.31 1.47
CA ALA A 241 49.42 -12.02 0.81
C ALA A 241 47.93 -11.77 0.53
N CYS A 242 47.20 -12.80 0.08
CA CYS A 242 45.76 -12.71 -0.10
C CYS A 242 45.00 -12.50 1.20
N ILE A 243 45.33 -13.27 2.24
CA ILE A 243 44.70 -13.14 3.57
C ILE A 243 44.84 -11.71 4.09
N THR A 244 46.06 -11.18 4.08
CA THR A 244 46.33 -9.81 4.54
C THR A 244 45.58 -8.79 3.70
N LYS A 245 45.47 -8.99 2.38
CA LYS A 245 44.71 -8.07 1.53
C LYS A 245 43.22 -8.10 1.85
N VAL A 246 42.63 -9.28 1.97
CA VAL A 246 41.21 -9.49 2.25
C VAL A 246 40.81 -8.90 3.62
N GLN A 247 41.65 -9.06 4.63
CA GLN A 247 41.42 -8.50 5.97
C GLN A 247 41.35 -6.97 5.99
N ASN A 248 41.99 -6.31 5.03
CA ASN A 248 41.97 -4.84 4.90
C ASN A 248 40.85 -4.31 4.00
N ILE A 249 40.06 -5.17 3.37
CA ILE A 249 38.94 -4.75 2.52
C ILE A 249 37.74 -4.44 3.41
N GLN A 250 37.18 -3.24 3.24
CA GLN A 250 35.91 -2.89 3.88
C GLN A 250 34.76 -3.68 3.24
N ARG A 251 33.74 -4.02 4.03
CA ARG A 251 32.54 -4.70 3.51
C ARG A 251 31.91 -3.87 2.38
N CYS A 252 31.33 -4.57 1.40
CA CYS A 252 30.71 -3.93 0.25
C CYS A 252 31.62 -2.94 -0.48
N THR A 253 32.90 -3.27 -0.65
CA THR A 253 33.88 -2.44 -1.40
C THR A 253 34.57 -3.29 -2.47
N LEU A 254 34.59 -2.81 -3.71
CA LEU A 254 35.29 -3.46 -4.81
C LEU A 254 36.76 -3.06 -4.80
N VAL A 255 37.63 -4.01 -5.14
CA VAL A 255 39.06 -3.76 -5.27
C VAL A 255 39.33 -3.21 -6.68
N GLY A 256 39.54 -1.91 -6.79
CA GLY A 256 39.81 -1.25 -8.07
C GLY A 256 41.21 -1.53 -8.65
N THR A 257 42.22 -1.72 -7.79
CA THR A 257 43.59 -2.03 -8.22
C THR A 257 44.11 -3.27 -7.50
N ILE A 258 44.58 -4.24 -8.28
CA ILE A 258 45.14 -5.50 -7.77
C ILE A 258 46.64 -5.29 -7.48
N PRO A 259 47.10 -5.46 -6.23
CA PRO A 259 48.52 -5.37 -5.89
C PRO A 259 49.36 -6.41 -6.66
N GLN A 260 50.58 -6.03 -7.03
CA GLN A 260 51.55 -6.98 -7.56
C GLN A 260 52.00 -7.96 -6.45
N GLY A 261 52.15 -9.24 -6.81
CA GLY A 261 52.54 -10.29 -5.87
C GLY A 261 51.38 -11.14 -5.31
N LEU A 262 50.14 -10.90 -5.74
CA LEU A 262 49.02 -11.80 -5.45
C LEU A 262 49.00 -13.01 -6.39
N THR A 263 48.55 -14.15 -5.86
CA THR A 263 48.31 -15.33 -6.70
C THR A 263 47.16 -15.09 -7.68
N THR A 264 47.14 -15.84 -8.79
CA THR A 264 46.03 -15.81 -9.75
C THR A 264 44.69 -16.12 -9.08
N SER A 265 44.67 -17.09 -8.15
CA SER A 265 43.47 -17.43 -7.37
C SER A 265 42.96 -16.26 -6.54
N CYS A 266 43.86 -15.55 -5.83
CA CYS A 266 43.47 -14.37 -5.08
C CYS A 266 42.97 -13.24 -5.99
N SER A 267 43.64 -12.99 -7.10
CA SER A 267 43.20 -11.96 -8.05
C SER A 267 41.81 -12.26 -8.62
N THR A 268 41.50 -13.54 -8.82
CA THR A 268 40.19 -14.01 -9.28
C THR A 268 39.14 -13.80 -8.20
N LEU A 269 39.43 -14.15 -6.94
CA LEU A 269 38.55 -13.87 -5.81
C LEU A 269 38.17 -12.38 -5.75
N LEU A 270 39.17 -11.49 -5.82
CA LEU A 270 38.95 -10.05 -5.69
C LEU A 270 38.18 -9.43 -6.86
N THR A 271 38.43 -9.88 -8.09
CA THR A 271 37.86 -9.27 -9.30
C THR A 271 36.55 -9.92 -9.74
N THR A 272 36.41 -11.23 -9.59
CA THR A 272 35.27 -11.98 -10.15
C THR A 272 34.26 -12.41 -9.11
N TYR A 273 34.69 -12.69 -7.88
CA TYR A 273 33.85 -13.28 -6.84
C TYR A 273 33.38 -12.23 -5.83
N MET A 274 34.27 -11.33 -5.39
CA MET A 274 33.96 -10.22 -4.49
C MET A 274 33.33 -9.02 -5.20
N ASN A 275 32.41 -9.26 -6.12
CA ASN A 275 31.59 -8.23 -6.75
C ASN A 275 30.11 -8.64 -6.75
N TYR A 276 29.21 -7.79 -7.23
CA TYR A 276 27.78 -8.10 -7.19
C TYR A 276 27.40 -9.41 -7.90
N ASN A 277 27.84 -9.58 -9.16
CA ASN A 277 27.51 -10.77 -9.96
C ASN A 277 28.15 -12.03 -9.37
N GLY A 278 29.41 -11.94 -8.91
CA GLY A 278 30.13 -13.04 -8.26
C GLY A 278 29.50 -13.47 -6.95
N CYS A 279 29.17 -12.51 -6.08
CA CYS A 279 28.47 -12.73 -4.82
C CYS A 279 27.11 -13.41 -5.09
N THR A 280 26.35 -12.89 -6.06
CA THR A 280 25.03 -13.45 -6.39
C THR A 280 25.17 -14.90 -6.89
N ASN A 281 26.09 -15.20 -7.81
CA ASN A 281 26.34 -16.57 -8.27
C ASN A 281 26.73 -17.53 -7.12
N ALA A 282 27.39 -17.01 -6.10
CA ALA A 282 27.87 -17.82 -4.98
C ALA A 282 26.84 -18.05 -3.88
N HIS A 283 25.80 -17.22 -3.83
CA HIS A 283 24.85 -17.16 -2.72
C HIS A 283 23.38 -17.26 -3.13
N GLU A 284 23.03 -17.21 -4.41
CA GLU A 284 21.61 -17.22 -4.86
C GLU A 284 20.82 -18.45 -4.40
N HIS A 285 21.51 -19.53 -4.05
CA HIS A 285 20.91 -20.76 -3.53
C HIS A 285 21.06 -20.92 -2.00
N ASP A 286 21.67 -19.96 -1.31
CA ASP A 286 21.76 -19.98 0.15
C ASP A 286 20.39 -19.61 0.76
N MET A 287 20.01 -20.26 1.85
CA MET A 287 18.81 -19.88 2.60
C MET A 287 18.95 -18.44 3.12
N GLY A 288 17.93 -17.60 2.90
CA GLY A 288 17.97 -16.18 3.28
C GLY A 288 18.81 -15.31 2.35
N PHE A 289 19.00 -15.73 1.09
CA PHE A 289 19.65 -14.91 0.07
C PHE A 289 18.88 -13.62 -0.21
N LEU A 290 17.57 -13.73 -0.42
CA LEU A 290 16.67 -12.60 -0.64
C LEU A 290 16.40 -11.85 0.68
N GLY A 291 16.26 -10.54 0.57
CA GLY A 291 15.86 -9.66 1.66
C GLY A 291 14.35 -9.52 1.77
N ASP A 292 13.92 -8.62 2.65
CA ASP A 292 12.51 -8.30 2.96
C ASP A 292 12.00 -7.06 2.20
N THR A 293 12.77 -6.57 1.24
CA THR A 293 12.59 -5.24 0.65
C THR A 293 12.68 -5.27 -0.87
N TRP A 294 11.60 -4.86 -1.53
CA TRP A 294 11.58 -4.55 -2.95
C TRP A 294 11.92 -3.08 -3.24
N ARG A 295 12.74 -2.84 -4.27
CA ARG A 295 13.04 -1.53 -4.86
C ARG A 295 12.27 -1.40 -6.17
N VAL A 296 11.18 -0.65 -6.14
CA VAL A 296 10.25 -0.49 -7.25
C VAL A 296 10.41 0.90 -7.87
N TYR A 297 10.51 0.98 -9.19
CA TYR A 297 10.70 2.22 -9.93
C TYR A 297 9.60 2.40 -10.96
N LEU A 298 8.87 3.52 -10.89
CA LEU A 298 7.76 3.82 -11.79
C LEU A 298 8.22 4.38 -13.15
N GLY A 299 9.51 4.68 -13.29
CA GLY A 299 10.12 5.07 -14.56
C GLY A 299 9.79 6.48 -15.04
N ARG A 300 9.25 7.35 -14.16
CA ARG A 300 8.79 8.68 -14.54
C ARG A 300 9.94 9.67 -14.62
N THR A 301 9.81 10.62 -15.54
CA THR A 301 10.70 11.79 -15.66
C THR A 301 10.20 13.00 -14.90
N ASN A 302 8.96 12.96 -14.39
CA ASN A 302 8.32 14.04 -13.66
C ASN A 302 7.72 13.53 -12.34
N ASN A 303 7.77 14.39 -11.33
CA ASN A 303 7.22 14.10 -10.00
C ASN A 303 5.72 13.83 -10.05
N MET A 304 5.29 12.97 -9.15
CA MET A 304 3.93 12.47 -9.05
C MET A 304 3.12 13.28 -8.04
N TRP A 305 3.73 13.72 -6.95
CA TRP A 305 3.03 14.24 -5.79
C TRP A 305 3.28 15.74 -5.58
N ARG A 306 2.25 16.46 -5.16
CA ARG A 306 2.40 17.83 -4.66
C ARG A 306 3.08 17.82 -3.29
N ALA A 307 3.72 18.93 -2.95
CA ALA A 307 4.33 19.11 -1.64
C ALA A 307 3.29 19.16 -0.49
N ARG A 308 2.05 19.58 -0.77
CA ARG A 308 0.94 19.72 0.18
C ARG A 308 -0.40 19.56 -0.53
N TYR A 309 -1.44 19.23 0.25
CA TYR A 309 -2.82 19.06 -0.22
C TYR A 309 -2.92 17.99 -1.31
N GLU A 310 -2.22 16.88 -1.08
CA GLU A 310 -2.18 15.74 -1.97
C GLU A 310 -3.03 14.62 -1.40
N THR A 311 -3.59 13.79 -2.29
CA THR A 311 -4.23 12.53 -1.91
C THR A 311 -3.57 11.41 -2.68
N VAL A 312 -2.94 10.49 -1.96
CA VAL A 312 -2.27 9.33 -2.53
C VAL A 312 -3.21 8.15 -2.46
N LYS A 313 -3.51 7.54 -3.61
CA LYS A 313 -4.31 6.32 -3.69
C LYS A 313 -3.46 5.17 -4.21
N LEU A 314 -3.54 4.03 -3.54
CA LEU A 314 -3.06 2.75 -4.03
C LEU A 314 -4.25 1.95 -4.54
N LEU A 315 -4.21 1.58 -5.81
CA LEU A 315 -5.28 0.85 -6.49
C LEU A 315 -4.74 -0.53 -6.93
N ASP A 316 -5.54 -1.57 -6.76
CA ASP A 316 -5.21 -2.90 -7.26
C ASP A 316 -5.29 -2.98 -8.80
N ALA A 317 -4.97 -4.15 -9.36
CA ALA A 317 -5.01 -4.39 -10.81
C ALA A 317 -6.41 -4.19 -11.43
N HIS A 318 -7.48 -4.23 -10.62
CA HIS A 318 -8.87 -3.99 -11.05
C HIS A 318 -9.33 -2.55 -10.79
N GLY A 319 -8.45 -1.67 -10.29
CA GLY A 319 -8.75 -0.27 -9.99
C GLY A 319 -9.52 -0.07 -8.69
N LYS A 320 -9.60 -1.06 -7.80
CA LYS A 320 -10.20 -0.91 -6.46
C LYS A 320 -9.17 -0.37 -5.48
N THR A 321 -9.60 0.43 -4.52
CA THR A 321 -8.69 1.09 -3.57
C THR A 321 -8.24 0.13 -2.49
N VAL A 322 -6.93 -0.06 -2.40
CA VAL A 322 -6.26 -0.85 -1.37
C VAL A 322 -6.05 0.01 -0.13
N ASP A 323 -5.40 1.16 -0.31
CA ASP A 323 -5.14 2.14 0.75
C ASP A 323 -5.11 3.57 0.18
N MET A 324 -5.37 4.55 1.04
CA MET A 324 -5.39 5.97 0.68
C MET A 324 -5.07 6.85 1.88
N PHE A 325 -4.30 7.90 1.64
CA PHE A 325 -4.07 8.95 2.63
C PHE A 325 -3.95 10.33 1.97
N SER A 326 -4.14 11.38 2.77
CA SER A 326 -3.99 12.77 2.35
C SER A 326 -3.07 13.52 3.30
N TYR A 327 -2.31 14.49 2.78
CA TYR A 327 -1.40 15.36 3.54
C TYR A 327 -1.29 16.75 2.89
#